data_AF-A0A9N8HFE9-F1
#
_entry.id   AF-A0A9N8HFE9-F1
#
_cell.length_a   1.000
_cell.length_b   1.000
_cell.length_c   1.000
_cell.angle_alpha   90.00
_cell.angle_beta   90.00
_cell.angle_gamma   90.00
#
_symmetry.space_group_name_H-M   'P 1'
#
loop_
_entity.id
_entity.type
_entity.pdbx_description
1 polymer ?
#
loop_
_entity_poly.entity_id
_entity_poly.type
_entity_poly.pdbx_seq_one_letter_code
_entity_poly.pdbx_strand_id
1 'polypeptide(L)'
;MGRASLKSNEPIRLPHDGPLHNLLLQQQEKDNEHAREEGQDEVLRMALSCLQNGPSVNDDSNHDVDQQSIVGLLASLQQAKTIKEQLQTLQTFRSKSKQQQQQKDSTESSDASVSYRRVLYRILMEWFLSIQTPVPLRRAIQANLDGLTAPQLQHDTSQNDIACHVLTSILVVVSSNNHWQQPLHSLHEALNYKVTHDLLILTSHNKPLANQLFAFLHHYAKQQILPILETTLSNHPTTKLDENIFFVEQEVTRAIQQAIQWAGILKTVLADAPPSLIILHDNDDDMLEFSESFLHQIMTCRMVPVDSLSNLGMAYSRVVLMLRRRKQVQDDDLAQLVDNLVAQQLSDMTTIAMIQGLAATAPIKVMLHTSRCFMQYFRRLAHHSDPGVRLVALKGIHTLISRCYTLCIATTATTPVTTSELEAIQYMTEGTLEMVLAAWENPPNRRLGSAIQSLFQKLIALMQELGQQQ
;
A
#
# COMPACT_ATOMS: atom_id res chain seq x y z
N MET A 1 21.50 -36.95 26.89
CA MET A 1 20.27 -36.64 26.14
C MET A 1 19.58 -35.47 26.83
N GLY A 2 19.84 -34.25 26.38
CA GLY A 2 19.29 -33.03 26.97
C GLY A 2 18.00 -32.60 26.27
N ARG A 3 16.91 -32.42 27.03
CA ARG A 3 15.68 -31.77 26.57
C ARG A 3 15.92 -30.25 26.56
N ALA A 4 15.96 -29.64 25.38
CA ALA A 4 15.87 -28.19 25.25
C ALA A 4 14.41 -27.77 25.15
N SER A 5 13.94 -27.05 26.16
CA SER A 5 12.65 -26.37 26.20
C SER A 5 12.75 -25.10 25.35
N LEU A 6 12.00 -25.02 24.25
CA LEU A 6 11.80 -23.77 23.52
C LEU A 6 10.54 -23.08 24.07
N LYS A 7 10.73 -22.30 25.14
CA LYS A 7 9.84 -21.18 25.49
C LYS A 7 10.52 -19.90 25.02
N SER A 8 10.18 -19.43 23.82
CA SER A 8 10.35 -18.01 23.47
C SER A 8 8.98 -17.47 23.07
N ASN A 9 8.49 -16.49 23.83
CA ASN A 9 7.27 -15.73 23.54
C ASN A 9 7.53 -14.60 22.53
N GLU A 10 8.58 -14.72 21.70
CA GLU A 10 8.87 -13.71 20.69
C GLU A 10 8.09 -14.04 19.41
N PRO A 11 7.31 -13.08 18.88
CA PRO A 11 6.58 -13.29 17.62
C PRO A 11 7.58 -13.50 16.48
N ILE A 12 7.36 -14.57 15.72
CA ILE A 12 8.12 -14.87 14.50
C ILE A 12 7.87 -13.75 13.49
N ARG A 13 8.94 -13.03 13.12
CA ARG A 13 8.92 -11.88 12.19
C ARG A 13 8.62 -12.33 10.76
N LEU A 14 7.71 -11.63 10.08
CA LEU A 14 7.40 -11.85 8.65
C LEU A 14 8.14 -10.83 7.75
N PRO A 15 8.35 -11.15 6.46
CA PRO A 15 9.22 -10.40 5.54
C PRO A 15 8.69 -9.01 5.11
N HIS A 16 7.47 -8.63 5.49
CA HIS A 16 6.86 -7.32 5.18
C HIS A 16 6.83 -6.35 6.37
N ASP A 17 7.22 -6.80 7.56
CA ASP A 17 7.33 -5.94 8.73
C ASP A 17 8.65 -5.17 8.66
N GLY A 18 8.63 -4.04 7.96
CA GLY A 18 9.74 -3.10 7.99
C GLY A 18 10.02 -2.65 9.44
N PRO A 19 11.29 -2.38 9.80
CA PRO A 19 11.65 -1.93 11.16
C PRO A 19 10.88 -0.67 11.61
N LEU A 20 10.38 0.13 10.67
CA LEU A 20 9.56 1.32 10.89
C LEU A 20 8.13 1.00 11.39
N HIS A 21 7.52 -0.09 10.94
CA HIS A 21 6.17 -0.49 11.40
C HIS A 21 6.18 -0.96 12.86
N ASN A 22 7.25 -1.66 13.26
CA ASN A 22 7.43 -2.13 14.63
C ASN A 22 7.74 -1.00 15.61
N LEU A 23 8.48 0.03 15.20
CA LEU A 23 8.74 1.22 16.02
C LEU A 23 7.47 2.04 16.23
N LEU A 24 6.64 2.18 15.19
CA LEU A 24 5.36 2.89 15.26
C LEU A 24 4.36 2.16 16.18
N LEU A 25 4.29 0.83 16.10
CA LEU A 25 3.47 0.00 16.98
C LEU A 25 3.97 0.00 18.42
N GLN A 26 5.28 -0.20 18.66
CA GLN A 26 5.82 -0.23 20.04
C GLN A 26 5.76 1.13 20.74
N GLN A 27 5.87 2.24 19.99
CA GLN A 27 5.84 3.59 20.56
C GLN A 27 4.40 4.06 20.80
N GLN A 28 3.42 3.60 20.00
CA GLN A 28 1.99 3.89 20.18
C GLN A 28 1.26 2.92 21.13
N GLU A 29 1.77 1.71 21.36
CA GLU A 29 1.21 0.76 22.33
C GLU A 29 1.22 1.31 23.77
N LYS A 30 2.11 2.27 24.09
CA LYS A 30 2.17 2.92 25.41
C LYS A 30 1.08 3.97 25.66
N ASP A 31 0.63 4.67 24.62
CA ASP A 31 -0.40 5.72 24.74
C ASP A 31 -1.83 5.18 24.57
N ASN A 32 -1.98 3.98 23.98
CA ASN A 32 -3.27 3.41 23.58
C ASN A 32 -3.90 2.43 24.58
N GLU A 33 -3.31 2.16 25.75
CA GLU A 33 -3.90 1.22 26.71
C GLU A 33 -5.18 1.73 27.39
N HIS A 34 -5.38 3.05 27.50
CA HIS A 34 -6.59 3.63 28.14
C HIS A 34 -7.70 4.02 27.15
N ALA A 35 -7.38 4.39 25.90
CA ALA A 35 -8.39 4.67 24.87
C ALA A 35 -8.96 3.40 24.20
N ARG A 36 -8.50 2.22 24.63
CA ARG A 36 -8.73 0.90 24.01
C ARG A 36 -10.08 0.28 24.35
N GLU A 37 -10.58 0.51 25.56
CA GLU A 37 -11.78 -0.14 26.07
C GLU A 37 -13.05 0.60 25.62
N GLU A 38 -13.06 1.93 25.59
CA GLU A 38 -14.28 2.70 25.33
C GLU A 38 -14.74 2.68 23.86
N GLY A 39 -13.82 2.77 22.90
CA GLY A 39 -14.18 2.86 21.47
C GLY A 39 -14.60 1.53 20.82
N GLN A 40 -14.03 0.41 21.27
CA GLN A 40 -14.32 -0.92 20.71
C GLN A 40 -15.67 -1.46 21.21
N ASP A 41 -16.02 -1.16 22.46
CA ASP A 41 -17.28 -1.54 23.06
C ASP A 41 -18.48 -0.85 22.41
N GLU A 42 -18.32 0.41 21.97
CA GLU A 42 -19.43 1.17 21.40
C GLU A 42 -19.87 0.65 20.03
N VAL A 43 -18.93 0.30 19.15
CA VAL A 43 -19.22 -0.24 17.81
C VAL A 43 -19.91 -1.61 17.90
N LEU A 44 -19.41 -2.49 18.77
CA LEU A 44 -20.04 -3.79 19.02
C LEU A 44 -21.42 -3.67 19.64
N ARG A 45 -21.58 -2.77 20.62
CA ARG A 45 -22.86 -2.52 21.29
C ARG A 45 -23.90 -1.98 20.31
N MET A 46 -23.50 -1.04 19.45
CA MET A 46 -24.37 -0.49 18.40
C MET A 46 -24.79 -1.58 17.41
N ALA A 47 -23.83 -2.38 16.93
CA ALA A 47 -24.11 -3.51 16.06
C ALA A 47 -25.09 -4.52 16.69
N LEU A 48 -24.87 -4.91 17.95
CA LEU A 48 -25.75 -5.82 18.67
C LEU A 48 -27.16 -5.23 18.83
N SER A 49 -27.28 -3.93 19.13
CA SER A 49 -28.58 -3.26 19.24
C SER A 49 -29.36 -3.21 17.92
N CYS A 50 -28.66 -3.05 16.79
CA CYS A 50 -29.28 -3.09 15.46
C CYS A 50 -29.74 -4.50 15.07
N LEU A 51 -29.01 -5.54 15.50
CA LEU A 51 -29.31 -6.93 15.18
C LEU A 51 -30.37 -7.55 16.09
N GLN A 52 -30.50 -7.07 17.33
CA GLN A 52 -31.53 -7.50 18.29
C GLN A 52 -32.91 -6.90 18.00
N ASN A 53 -32.97 -5.75 17.33
CA ASN A 53 -34.21 -5.01 17.01
C ASN A 53 -34.71 -5.21 15.57
N GLY A 54 -34.13 -6.16 14.82
CA GLY A 54 -34.56 -6.46 13.45
C GLY A 54 -36.02 -6.98 13.38
N PRO A 55 -36.72 -6.81 12.25
CA PRO A 55 -38.11 -7.24 12.11
C PRO A 55 -38.22 -8.74 12.36
N SER A 56 -39.06 -9.13 13.32
CA SER A 56 -39.41 -10.53 13.58
C SER A 56 -40.25 -11.07 12.43
N VAL A 57 -39.60 -11.57 11.38
CA VAL A 57 -40.28 -12.30 10.31
C VAL A 57 -40.49 -13.73 10.81
N ASN A 58 -41.76 -14.08 11.06
CA ASN A 58 -42.17 -15.42 11.45
C ASN A 58 -41.79 -16.47 10.39
N ASP A 59 -41.52 -17.68 10.89
CA ASP A 59 -41.47 -18.98 10.21
C ASP A 59 -40.36 -19.24 9.19
N ASP A 60 -39.20 -19.68 9.70
CA ASP A 60 -38.45 -20.82 9.12
C ASP A 60 -37.28 -21.21 10.06
N SER A 61 -37.31 -22.42 10.63
CA SER A 61 -36.39 -22.90 11.69
C SER A 61 -34.91 -23.00 11.27
N ASN A 62 -34.60 -22.86 9.98
CA ASN A 62 -33.23 -22.84 9.47
C ASN A 62 -32.61 -21.42 9.40
N HIS A 63 -33.42 -20.35 9.44
CA HIS A 63 -32.93 -18.96 9.43
C HIS A 63 -32.41 -18.54 10.81
N ASP A 64 -33.05 -19.04 11.87
CA ASP A 64 -32.68 -18.74 13.27
C ASP A 64 -31.24 -19.16 13.61
N VAL A 65 -30.73 -20.23 12.99
CA VAL A 65 -29.43 -20.82 13.36
C VAL A 65 -28.25 -19.92 12.94
N ASP A 66 -28.31 -19.31 11.75
CA ASP A 66 -27.21 -18.46 11.25
C ASP A 66 -27.26 -17.07 11.92
N GLN A 67 -28.45 -16.52 12.14
CA GLN A 67 -28.64 -15.29 12.89
C GLN A 67 -28.18 -15.43 14.35
N GLN A 68 -28.61 -16.49 15.05
CA GLN A 68 -28.18 -16.75 16.44
C GLN A 68 -26.67 -17.02 16.52
N SER A 69 -26.08 -17.64 15.49
CA SER A 69 -24.62 -17.82 15.40
C SER A 69 -23.87 -16.49 15.29
N ILE A 70 -24.35 -15.55 14.46
CA ILE A 70 -23.73 -14.22 14.28
C ILE A 70 -23.94 -13.34 15.53
N VAL A 71 -25.15 -13.31 16.08
CA VAL A 71 -25.45 -12.55 17.31
C VAL A 71 -24.65 -13.13 18.49
N GLY A 72 -24.57 -14.46 18.59
CA GLY A 72 -23.76 -15.15 19.60
C GLY A 72 -22.26 -14.88 19.46
N LEU A 73 -21.75 -14.79 18.23
CA LEU A 73 -20.38 -14.36 17.95
C LEU A 73 -20.12 -12.94 18.48
N LEU A 74 -20.96 -11.98 18.10
CA LEU A 74 -20.78 -10.58 18.49
C LEU A 74 -20.88 -10.39 20.01
N ALA A 75 -21.82 -11.07 20.67
CA ALA A 75 -21.94 -11.06 22.13
C ALA A 75 -20.70 -11.68 22.80
N SER A 76 -20.17 -12.78 22.26
CA SER A 76 -18.96 -13.42 22.77
C SER A 76 -17.72 -12.55 22.58
N LEU A 77 -17.65 -11.80 21.48
CA LEU A 77 -16.57 -10.85 21.22
C LEU A 77 -16.62 -9.64 22.15
N GLN A 78 -17.82 -9.15 22.47
CA GLN A 78 -18.03 -8.07 23.44
C GLN A 78 -17.67 -8.51 24.88
N GLN A 79 -17.97 -9.75 25.25
CA GLN A 79 -17.70 -10.26 26.60
C GLN A 79 -16.25 -10.72 26.81
N ALA A 80 -15.48 -10.86 25.73
CA ALA A 80 -14.11 -11.32 25.80
C ALA A 80 -13.21 -10.26 26.45
N LYS A 81 -12.57 -10.63 27.57
CA LYS A 81 -11.70 -9.75 28.35
C LYS A 81 -10.26 -9.76 27.87
N THR A 82 -9.91 -10.74 27.03
CA THR A 82 -8.56 -10.89 26.51
C THR A 82 -8.54 -11.10 25.00
N ILE A 83 -7.45 -10.67 24.36
CA ILE A 83 -7.20 -10.93 22.92
C ILE A 83 -7.25 -12.44 22.63
N LYS A 84 -6.75 -13.27 23.56
CA LYS A 84 -6.77 -14.73 23.42
C LYS A 84 -8.19 -15.29 23.31
N GLU A 85 -9.11 -14.77 24.12
CA GLU A 85 -10.53 -15.14 24.07
C GLU A 85 -11.17 -14.67 22.76
N GLN A 86 -10.92 -13.44 22.33
CA GLN A 86 -11.39 -12.92 21.04
C GLN A 86 -10.91 -13.79 19.87
N LEU A 87 -9.64 -14.19 19.88
CA LEU A 87 -9.05 -15.08 18.87
C LEU A 87 -9.72 -16.45 18.86
N GLN A 88 -9.89 -17.07 20.03
CA GLN A 88 -10.52 -18.39 20.14
C GLN A 88 -11.97 -18.35 19.66
N THR A 89 -12.70 -17.29 19.99
CA THR A 89 -14.07 -17.04 19.53
C THR A 89 -14.15 -16.94 18.00
N LEU A 90 -13.28 -16.13 17.37
CA LEU A 90 -13.21 -16.01 15.90
C LEU A 90 -12.81 -17.32 15.21
N GLN A 91 -11.86 -18.07 15.79
CA GLN A 91 -11.43 -19.37 15.25
C GLN A 91 -12.53 -20.43 15.32
N THR A 92 -13.28 -20.44 16.43
CA THR A 92 -14.40 -21.36 16.64
C THR A 92 -15.51 -21.08 15.64
N PHE A 93 -15.86 -19.79 15.46
CA PHE A 93 -16.85 -19.37 14.48
C PHE A 93 -16.45 -19.76 13.05
N ARG A 94 -15.21 -19.47 12.65
CA ARG A 94 -14.69 -19.83 11.32
C ARG A 94 -14.79 -21.34 11.05
N SER A 95 -14.44 -22.15 12.03
CA SER A 95 -14.49 -23.62 11.92
C SER A 95 -15.93 -24.11 11.74
N LYS A 96 -16.87 -23.56 12.52
CA LYS A 96 -18.30 -23.86 12.40
C LYS A 96 -18.88 -23.41 11.05
N SER A 97 -18.53 -22.21 10.60
CA SER A 97 -18.98 -21.66 9.31
C SER A 97 -18.49 -22.52 8.14
N LYS A 98 -17.23 -22.97 8.15
CA LYS A 98 -16.71 -23.91 7.13
C LYS A 98 -17.40 -25.27 7.14
N GLN A 99 -17.70 -25.82 8.32
CA GLN A 99 -18.44 -27.08 8.44
C GLN A 99 -19.87 -26.96 7.91
N GLN A 100 -20.55 -25.84 8.20
CA GLN A 100 -21.89 -25.56 7.68
C GLN A 100 -21.89 -25.35 6.17
N GLN A 101 -20.86 -24.71 5.62
CA GLN A 101 -20.74 -24.48 4.18
C GLN A 101 -20.52 -25.76 3.38
N GLN A 102 -19.78 -26.74 3.93
CA GLN A 102 -19.63 -28.07 3.32
C GLN A 102 -20.92 -28.92 3.37
N GLN A 103 -21.90 -28.54 4.20
CA GLN A 103 -23.18 -29.24 4.33
C GLN A 103 -24.30 -28.57 3.51
N LYS A 104 -24.13 -27.33 3.07
CA LYS A 104 -25.13 -26.54 2.30
C LYS A 104 -24.63 -26.26 0.88
N ASP A 105 -24.70 -27.28 0.00
CA ASP A 105 -24.41 -27.13 -1.44
C ASP A 105 -25.66 -27.27 -2.34
N SER A 106 -26.88 -27.21 -1.77
CA SER A 106 -28.10 -27.50 -2.56
C SER A 106 -29.37 -26.77 -2.14
N THR A 107 -29.31 -25.64 -1.42
CA THR A 107 -30.55 -24.89 -1.07
C THR A 107 -30.33 -23.40 -1.18
N GLU A 108 -31.21 -22.73 -1.92
CA GLU A 108 -31.23 -21.28 -2.15
C GLU A 108 -31.23 -20.52 -0.81
N SER A 109 -30.29 -19.59 -0.65
CA SER A 109 -30.16 -18.77 0.56
C SER A 109 -31.17 -17.62 0.55
N SER A 110 -31.95 -17.50 1.62
CA SER A 110 -32.93 -16.41 1.87
C SER A 110 -32.27 -15.06 2.18
N ASP A 111 -32.91 -13.95 1.75
CA ASP A 111 -32.49 -12.55 1.86
C ASP A 111 -32.11 -12.10 3.29
N ALA A 112 -32.77 -12.62 4.32
CA ALA A 112 -32.50 -12.23 5.71
C ALA A 112 -31.10 -12.69 6.18
N SER A 113 -30.69 -13.91 5.80
CA SER A 113 -29.36 -14.46 6.14
C SER A 113 -28.22 -13.66 5.49
N VAL A 114 -28.48 -13.10 4.31
CA VAL A 114 -27.56 -12.22 3.57
C VAL A 114 -27.36 -10.91 4.32
N SER A 115 -28.42 -10.33 4.91
CA SER A 115 -28.35 -9.08 5.69
C SER A 115 -27.45 -9.19 6.93
N TYR A 116 -27.58 -10.25 7.73
CA TYR A 116 -26.74 -10.44 8.93
C TYR A 116 -25.26 -10.67 8.58
N ARG A 117 -24.98 -11.40 7.49
CA ARG A 117 -23.61 -11.59 6.99
C ARG A 117 -22.99 -10.27 6.52
N ARG A 118 -23.78 -9.38 5.91
CA ARG A 118 -23.35 -8.03 5.53
C ARG A 118 -22.98 -7.18 6.75
N VAL A 119 -23.79 -7.23 7.80
CA VAL A 119 -23.50 -6.51 9.06
C VAL A 119 -22.22 -7.04 9.72
N LEU A 120 -22.07 -8.35 9.83
CA LEU A 120 -20.85 -8.96 10.36
C LEU A 120 -19.62 -8.59 9.52
N TYR A 121 -19.75 -8.63 8.18
CA TYR A 121 -18.68 -8.24 7.27
C TYR A 121 -18.24 -6.79 7.51
N ARG A 122 -19.19 -5.86 7.63
CA ARG A 122 -18.90 -4.45 7.93
C ARG A 122 -18.17 -4.27 9.25
N ILE A 123 -18.65 -4.90 10.33
CA ILE A 123 -18.03 -4.79 11.67
C ILE A 123 -16.60 -5.33 11.65
N LEU A 124 -16.41 -6.52 11.08
CA LEU A 124 -15.09 -7.14 10.96
C LEU A 124 -14.16 -6.28 10.10
N MET A 125 -14.67 -5.65 9.04
CA MET A 125 -13.90 -4.75 8.20
C MET A 125 -13.50 -3.48 8.96
N GLU A 126 -14.43 -2.82 9.67
CA GLU A 126 -14.14 -1.63 10.48
C GLU A 126 -13.10 -1.94 11.56
N TRP A 127 -13.20 -3.10 12.22
CA TRP A 127 -12.20 -3.58 13.16
C TRP A 127 -10.86 -3.88 12.51
N PHE A 128 -10.85 -4.58 11.39
CA PHE A 128 -9.61 -4.89 10.68
C PHE A 128 -8.83 -3.61 10.34
N LEU A 129 -9.54 -2.56 9.94
CA LEU A 129 -8.98 -1.26 9.53
C LEU A 129 -8.68 -0.31 10.69
N SER A 130 -9.16 -0.61 11.90
CA SER A 130 -8.89 0.21 13.08
C SER A 130 -7.44 0.03 13.54
N ILE A 131 -6.77 1.15 13.83
CA ILE A 131 -5.40 1.14 14.35
C ILE A 131 -5.27 0.42 15.70
N GLN A 132 -6.34 0.41 16.48
CA GLN A 132 -6.36 -0.19 17.82
C GLN A 132 -6.32 -1.72 17.79
N THR A 133 -6.56 -2.32 16.62
CA THR A 133 -6.69 -3.77 16.49
C THR A 133 -5.31 -4.44 16.55
N PRO A 134 -5.06 -5.31 17.55
CA PRO A 134 -3.79 -6.01 17.68
C PRO A 134 -3.48 -6.86 16.45
N VAL A 135 -2.20 -6.98 16.08
CA VAL A 135 -1.76 -7.77 14.91
C VAL A 135 -2.30 -9.21 14.92
N PRO A 136 -2.28 -9.96 16.04
CA PRO A 136 -2.85 -11.32 16.08
C PRO A 136 -4.34 -11.33 15.74
N LEU A 137 -5.09 -10.33 16.24
CA LEU A 137 -6.53 -10.20 16.02
C LEU A 137 -6.83 -9.78 14.58
N ARG A 138 -6.07 -8.83 14.01
CA ARG A 138 -6.17 -8.45 12.59
C ARG A 138 -6.03 -9.66 11.68
N ARG A 139 -5.06 -10.55 11.93
CA ARG A 139 -4.87 -11.79 11.15
C ARG A 139 -6.06 -12.74 11.26
N ALA A 140 -6.64 -12.88 12.45
CA ALA A 140 -7.82 -13.72 12.65
C ALA A 140 -9.06 -13.14 11.97
N ILE A 141 -9.24 -11.83 12.01
CA ILE A 141 -10.33 -11.12 11.33
C ILE A 141 -10.19 -11.24 9.82
N GLN A 142 -9.01 -10.96 9.26
CA GLN A 142 -8.73 -11.11 7.83
C GLN A 142 -9.09 -12.52 7.33
N ALA A 143 -8.68 -13.55 8.07
CA ALA A 143 -8.97 -14.93 7.71
C ALA A 143 -10.47 -15.29 7.77
N ASN A 144 -11.26 -14.55 8.55
CA ASN A 144 -12.72 -14.64 8.58
C ASN A 144 -13.36 -13.85 7.42
N LEU A 145 -12.87 -12.63 7.13
CA LEU A 145 -13.30 -11.85 5.97
C LEU A 145 -13.12 -12.65 4.66
N ASP A 146 -11.96 -13.28 4.47
CA ASP A 146 -11.69 -14.13 3.30
C ASP A 146 -12.65 -15.34 3.22
N GLY A 147 -13.04 -15.88 4.39
CA GLY A 147 -14.01 -16.97 4.47
C GLY A 147 -15.44 -16.53 4.12
N LEU A 148 -15.81 -15.30 4.48
CA LEU A 148 -17.09 -14.69 4.14
C LEU A 148 -17.17 -14.29 2.65
N THR A 149 -16.03 -14.19 1.95
CA THR A 149 -15.94 -13.87 0.50
C THR A 149 -15.99 -15.10 -0.44
N ALA A 150 -16.26 -16.30 0.08
CA ALA A 150 -16.38 -17.54 -0.71
C ALA A 150 -17.58 -17.49 -1.70
N PRO A 151 -17.64 -18.35 -2.76
CA PRO A 151 -18.15 -18.01 -4.10
C PRO A 151 -19.66 -17.72 -4.23
N GLN A 152 -20.44 -17.86 -3.16
CA GLN A 152 -21.88 -17.51 -3.17
C GLN A 152 -22.14 -16.00 -3.11
N LEU A 153 -21.13 -15.17 -2.78
CA LEU A 153 -21.23 -13.71 -2.75
C LEU A 153 -20.47 -13.01 -3.88
N GLN A 154 -19.84 -13.75 -4.80
CA GLN A 154 -19.03 -13.18 -5.89
C GLN A 154 -19.85 -12.47 -6.99
N HIS A 155 -21.17 -12.60 -6.97
CA HIS A 155 -22.06 -11.87 -7.87
C HIS A 155 -22.66 -10.59 -7.28
N ASP A 156 -22.34 -10.25 -6.03
CA ASP A 156 -23.13 -9.30 -5.25
C ASP A 156 -22.49 -7.90 -5.20
N THR A 157 -23.16 -6.93 -5.84
CA THR A 157 -22.96 -5.47 -5.73
C THR A 157 -22.78 -5.02 -4.26
N SER A 158 -23.38 -5.77 -3.34
CA SER A 158 -23.46 -5.46 -1.91
C SER A 158 -22.13 -5.46 -1.15
N GLN A 159 -21.13 -6.28 -1.52
CA GLN A 159 -19.83 -6.28 -0.83
C GLN A 159 -19.00 -5.05 -1.21
N ASN A 160 -19.03 -4.72 -2.49
CA ASN A 160 -18.42 -3.49 -3.00
C ASN A 160 -19.10 -2.26 -2.39
N ASP A 161 -20.43 -2.28 -2.23
CA ASP A 161 -21.16 -1.21 -1.56
C ASP A 161 -20.73 -1.05 -0.09
N ILE A 162 -20.56 -2.14 0.66
CA ILE A 162 -20.10 -2.07 2.06
C ILE A 162 -18.66 -1.56 2.14
N ALA A 163 -17.76 -2.05 1.28
CA ALA A 163 -16.39 -1.57 1.21
C ALA A 163 -16.34 -0.06 0.87
N CYS A 164 -17.16 0.39 -0.09
CA CYS A 164 -17.36 1.81 -0.42
C CYS A 164 -17.87 2.60 0.78
N HIS A 165 -18.86 2.09 1.53
CA HIS A 165 -19.41 2.77 2.70
C HIS A 165 -18.36 2.91 3.81
N VAL A 166 -17.58 1.86 4.08
CA VAL A 166 -16.50 1.92 5.08
C VAL A 166 -15.43 2.93 4.65
N LEU A 167 -15.00 2.91 3.39
CA LEU A 167 -14.04 3.89 2.85
C LEU A 167 -14.59 5.32 2.97
N THR A 168 -15.85 5.55 2.57
CA THR A 168 -16.52 6.85 2.68
C THR A 168 -16.55 7.31 4.13
N SER A 169 -16.81 6.41 5.08
CA SER A 169 -16.83 6.74 6.52
C SER A 169 -15.46 7.23 7.03
N ILE A 170 -14.36 6.70 6.49
CA ILE A 170 -13.00 7.15 6.80
C ILE A 170 -12.73 8.54 6.20
N LEU A 171 -13.27 8.83 5.02
CA LEU A 171 -13.04 10.09 4.30
C LEU A 171 -13.83 11.28 4.86
N VAL A 172 -15.00 11.04 5.44
CA VAL A 172 -15.85 12.09 6.05
C VAL A 172 -15.24 12.70 7.33
N VAL A 173 -14.19 12.08 7.89
CA VAL A 173 -13.51 12.44 9.16
C VAL A 173 -13.00 13.89 9.20
N VAL A 174 -12.83 14.56 8.06
CA VAL A 174 -12.41 15.96 7.99
C VAL A 174 -13.41 16.94 8.64
N SER A 175 -14.65 16.51 8.93
CA SER A 175 -15.72 17.43 9.37
C SER A 175 -16.45 17.06 10.67
N SER A 176 -16.20 15.90 11.29
CA SER A 176 -17.02 15.41 12.42
C SER A 176 -16.29 14.45 13.35
N ASN A 177 -16.55 14.59 14.66
CA ASN A 177 -16.14 13.68 15.75
C ASN A 177 -16.50 12.21 15.45
N ASN A 178 -15.62 11.48 14.76
CA ASN A 178 -15.87 10.10 14.35
C ASN A 178 -14.84 9.12 14.93
N HIS A 179 -15.28 7.86 15.02
CA HIS A 179 -14.61 6.69 15.60
C HIS A 179 -13.23 6.33 15.00
N TRP A 180 -12.75 7.05 13.98
CA TRP A 180 -11.47 6.81 13.32
C TRP A 180 -10.38 7.72 13.88
N GLN A 181 -9.66 7.24 14.90
CA GLN A 181 -8.58 8.01 15.55
C GLN A 181 -7.42 8.36 14.61
N GLN A 182 -7.10 7.49 13.64
CA GLN A 182 -6.04 7.71 12.65
C GLN A 182 -6.53 7.40 11.23
N PRO A 183 -7.28 8.32 10.59
CA PRO A 183 -7.94 8.06 9.32
C PRO A 183 -6.96 7.75 8.19
N LEU A 184 -5.76 8.37 8.18
CA LEU A 184 -4.72 8.07 7.20
C LEU A 184 -4.20 6.63 7.32
N HIS A 185 -4.02 6.13 8.54
CA HIS A 185 -3.60 4.75 8.77
C HIS A 185 -4.69 3.76 8.31
N SER A 186 -5.93 3.97 8.75
CA SER A 186 -7.07 3.13 8.37
C SER A 186 -7.29 3.11 6.86
N LEU A 187 -7.10 4.25 6.20
CA LEU A 187 -7.17 4.32 4.75
C LEU A 187 -6.02 3.55 4.08
N HIS A 188 -4.78 3.69 4.58
CA HIS A 188 -3.65 2.93 4.06
C HIS A 188 -3.86 1.41 4.19
N GLU A 189 -4.34 0.93 5.33
CA GLU A 189 -4.70 -0.48 5.53
C GLU A 189 -5.82 -0.91 4.58
N ALA A 190 -6.85 -0.07 4.40
CA ALA A 190 -7.95 -0.36 3.49
C ALA A 190 -7.46 -0.51 2.05
N LEU A 191 -6.57 0.35 1.58
CA LEU A 191 -6.05 0.26 0.21
C LEU A 191 -5.11 -0.93 -0.03
N ASN A 192 -4.59 -1.55 1.02
CA ASN A 192 -3.81 -2.78 0.94
C ASN A 192 -4.66 -4.05 1.09
N TYR A 193 -5.92 -3.91 1.51
CA TYR A 193 -6.87 -5.02 1.51
C TYR A 193 -7.38 -5.27 0.10
N LYS A 194 -7.32 -6.53 -0.35
CA LYS A 194 -7.53 -6.90 -1.76
C LYS A 194 -8.87 -6.42 -2.31
N VAL A 195 -9.97 -6.60 -1.58
CA VAL A 195 -11.33 -6.24 -2.04
C VAL A 195 -11.46 -4.75 -2.33
N THR A 196 -10.94 -3.91 -1.44
CA THR A 196 -10.96 -2.44 -1.55
C THR A 196 -9.96 -1.93 -2.58
N HIS A 197 -8.80 -2.59 -2.71
CA HIS A 197 -7.83 -2.31 -3.76
C HIS A 197 -8.42 -2.56 -5.16
N ASP A 198 -9.01 -3.75 -5.34
CA ASP A 198 -9.67 -4.17 -6.57
C ASP A 198 -10.84 -3.23 -6.90
N LEU A 199 -11.60 -2.77 -5.89
CA LEU A 199 -12.69 -1.81 -6.07
C LEU A 199 -12.24 -0.48 -6.69
N LEU A 200 -11.07 0.03 -6.29
CA LEU A 200 -10.53 1.29 -6.82
C LEU A 200 -9.93 1.14 -8.22
N ILE A 201 -9.36 -0.02 -8.54
CA ILE A 201 -8.70 -0.28 -9.83
C ILE A 201 -9.70 -0.74 -10.90
N LEU A 202 -10.64 -1.62 -10.55
CA LEU A 202 -11.46 -2.35 -11.53
C LEU A 202 -12.73 -1.63 -11.96
N THR A 203 -13.15 -0.56 -11.29
CA THR A 203 -14.44 0.08 -11.60
C THR A 203 -14.29 1.53 -12.07
N SER A 204 -14.44 1.71 -13.38
CA SER A 204 -14.67 3.02 -14.03
C SER A 204 -15.88 3.78 -13.47
N HIS A 205 -16.70 3.14 -12.65
CA HIS A 205 -17.88 3.68 -11.97
C HIS A 205 -17.59 4.34 -10.61
N ASN A 206 -16.42 4.10 -9.98
CA ASN A 206 -16.08 4.66 -8.66
C ASN A 206 -15.21 5.94 -8.73
N LYS A 207 -15.33 6.72 -9.81
CA LYS A 207 -14.67 8.04 -9.96
C LYS A 207 -14.93 8.99 -8.78
N PRO A 208 -16.15 9.07 -8.21
CA PRO A 208 -16.41 9.94 -7.06
C PRO A 208 -15.56 9.57 -5.84
N LEU A 209 -15.31 8.29 -5.60
CA LEU A 209 -14.52 7.82 -4.45
C LEU A 209 -13.03 8.17 -4.64
N ALA A 210 -12.48 7.98 -5.84
CA ALA A 210 -11.11 8.39 -6.16
C ALA A 210 -10.91 9.91 -5.99
N ASN A 211 -11.87 10.73 -6.43
CA ASN A 211 -11.83 12.18 -6.26
C ASN A 211 -11.95 12.58 -4.77
N GLN A 212 -12.82 11.92 -4.00
CA GLN A 212 -12.92 12.13 -2.55
C GLN A 212 -11.63 11.74 -1.82
N LEU A 213 -10.98 10.64 -2.23
CA LEU A 213 -9.67 10.23 -1.72
C LEU A 213 -8.62 11.30 -2.00
N PHE A 214 -8.55 11.80 -3.23
CA PHE A 214 -7.64 12.89 -3.61
C PHE A 214 -7.88 14.16 -2.80
N ALA A 215 -9.15 14.57 -2.66
CA ALA A 215 -9.54 15.73 -1.87
C ALA A 215 -9.15 15.58 -0.39
N PHE A 216 -9.42 14.40 0.20
CA PHE A 216 -9.01 14.07 1.56
C PHE A 216 -7.49 14.16 1.72
N LEU A 217 -6.73 13.53 0.82
CA LEU A 217 -5.26 13.53 0.87
C LEU A 217 -4.69 14.94 0.80
N HIS A 218 -5.16 15.76 -0.13
CA HIS A 218 -4.72 17.15 -0.27
C HIS A 218 -5.02 17.97 0.98
N HIS A 219 -6.25 17.86 1.50
CA HIS A 219 -6.65 18.56 2.72
C HIS A 219 -5.82 18.10 3.93
N TYR A 220 -5.63 16.79 4.09
CA TYR A 220 -4.86 16.20 5.18
C TYR A 220 -3.39 16.65 5.14
N ALA A 221 -2.75 16.60 3.97
CA ALA A 221 -1.37 17.07 3.81
C ALA A 221 -1.24 18.56 4.16
N LYS A 222 -2.14 19.42 3.65
CA LYS A 222 -2.11 20.87 3.90
C LYS A 222 -2.38 21.26 5.35
N GLN A 223 -3.29 20.57 6.02
CA GLN A 223 -3.75 20.97 7.36
C GLN A 223 -3.00 20.26 8.49
N GLN A 224 -2.58 19.01 8.29
CA GLN A 224 -2.04 18.17 9.36
C GLN A 224 -0.54 17.95 9.25
N ILE A 225 0.00 17.83 8.03
CA ILE A 225 1.42 17.46 7.82
C ILE A 225 2.28 18.69 7.56
N LEU A 226 1.91 19.49 6.54
CA LEU A 226 2.69 20.62 6.06
C LEU A 226 3.00 21.66 7.16
N PRO A 227 2.05 22.08 8.02
CA PRO A 227 2.34 23.09 9.04
C PRO A 227 3.41 22.63 10.03
N ILE A 228 3.42 21.34 10.40
CA ILE A 228 4.43 20.77 11.31
C ILE A 228 5.81 20.79 10.65
N LEU A 229 5.88 20.40 9.37
CA LEU A 229 7.13 20.38 8.62
C LEU A 229 7.67 21.78 8.36
N GLU A 230 6.83 22.73 7.95
CA GLU A 230 7.24 24.11 7.68
C GLU A 230 7.72 24.82 8.95
N THR A 231 6.99 24.70 10.06
CA THR A 231 7.36 25.31 11.34
C THR A 231 8.71 24.82 11.84
N THR A 232 9.07 23.57 11.53
CA THR A 232 10.32 22.96 12.00
C THR A 232 11.49 23.16 11.03
N LEU A 233 11.23 23.19 9.72
CA LEU A 233 12.25 23.43 8.69
C LEU A 233 12.67 24.91 8.61
N SER A 234 11.80 25.85 8.99
CA SER A 234 12.07 27.28 8.94
C SER A 234 12.69 27.87 10.23
N ASN A 235 12.52 27.22 11.40
CA ASN A 235 12.91 27.78 12.70
C ASN A 235 14.23 27.26 13.31
N HIS A 236 15.15 26.69 12.52
CA HIS A 236 16.46 26.27 13.04
C HIS A 236 17.66 27.01 12.42
N PRO A 237 18.04 28.18 12.95
CA PRO A 237 19.42 28.48 13.24
C PRO A 237 19.67 28.20 14.72
N THR A 238 20.61 27.28 15.00
CA THR A 238 21.50 27.27 16.17
C THR A 238 21.10 28.20 17.34
N THR A 239 20.61 27.65 18.45
CA THR A 239 21.14 27.86 19.82
C THR A 239 20.13 27.42 20.89
N LYS A 240 20.66 26.64 21.85
CA LYS A 240 20.08 26.14 23.11
C LYS A 240 19.40 24.77 23.05
N LEU A 241 20.18 23.79 23.51
CA LEU A 241 19.72 22.48 23.97
C LEU A 241 18.83 22.66 25.21
N ASP A 242 17.53 22.78 25.01
CA ASP A 242 16.53 22.58 26.05
C ASP A 242 15.61 21.44 25.62
N GLU A 243 14.99 20.78 26.60
CA GLU A 243 14.14 19.58 26.50
C GLU A 243 13.06 19.63 25.39
N ASN A 244 12.74 20.83 24.88
CA ASN A 244 11.90 21.07 23.71
C ASN A 244 12.42 20.45 22.40
N ILE A 245 13.74 20.21 22.25
CA ILE A 245 14.30 19.61 21.02
C ILE A 245 13.78 18.18 20.84
N PHE A 246 13.63 17.41 21.92
CA PHE A 246 13.18 16.03 21.85
C PHE A 246 11.71 15.91 21.42
N PHE A 247 10.85 16.83 21.88
CA PHE A 247 9.44 16.87 21.46
C PHE A 247 9.29 17.29 19.99
N VAL A 248 10.06 18.28 19.55
CA VAL A 248 10.07 18.73 18.15
C VAL A 248 10.55 17.60 17.21
N GLU A 249 11.58 16.85 17.60
CA GLU A 249 12.06 15.72 16.80
C GLU A 249 11.02 14.59 16.69
N GLN A 250 10.25 14.34 17.75
CA GLN A 250 9.15 13.36 17.71
C GLN A 250 7.99 13.79 16.81
N GLU A 251 7.59 15.06 16.87
CA GLU A 251 6.50 15.59 16.03
C GLU A 251 6.89 15.60 14.55
N VAL A 252 8.13 15.99 14.22
CA VAL A 252 8.64 15.91 12.85
C VAL A 252 8.72 14.47 12.37
N THR A 253 9.24 13.57 13.20
CA THR A 253 9.30 12.14 12.85
C THR A 253 7.91 11.59 12.55
N ARG A 254 6.91 11.96 13.36
CA ARG A 254 5.51 11.59 13.14
C ARG A 254 4.97 12.18 11.84
N ALA A 255 5.21 13.46 11.58
CA ALA A 255 4.78 14.13 10.35
C ALA A 255 5.42 13.50 9.10
N ILE A 256 6.70 13.12 9.16
CA ILE A 256 7.40 12.42 8.07
C ILE A 256 6.80 11.03 7.85
N GLN A 257 6.51 10.29 8.93
CA GLN A 257 5.85 8.98 8.82
C GLN A 257 4.45 9.11 8.18
N GLN A 258 3.68 10.13 8.58
CA GLN A 258 2.40 10.45 7.95
C GLN A 258 2.58 10.83 6.48
N ALA A 259 3.60 11.61 6.12
CA ALA A 259 3.90 11.95 4.73
C ALA A 259 4.24 10.71 3.88
N ILE A 260 4.95 9.75 4.45
CA ILE A 260 5.28 8.48 3.78
C ILE A 260 4.03 7.62 3.59
N GLN A 261 3.15 7.53 4.59
CA GLN A 261 1.86 6.83 4.48
C GLN A 261 0.96 7.50 3.44
N TRP A 262 0.88 8.83 3.47
CA TRP A 262 0.18 9.65 2.48
C TRP A 262 0.69 9.37 1.07
N ALA A 263 2.01 9.33 0.87
CA ALA A 263 2.61 9.01 -0.43
C ALA A 263 2.32 7.56 -0.86
N GLY A 264 2.27 6.62 0.08
CA GLY A 264 1.87 5.23 -0.17
C GLY A 264 0.43 5.13 -0.68
N ILE A 265 -0.49 5.85 -0.03
CA ILE A 265 -1.89 5.95 -0.46
C ILE A 265 -1.98 6.60 -1.83
N LEU A 266 -1.38 7.78 -2.01
CA LEU A 266 -1.41 8.52 -3.28
C LEU A 266 -0.88 7.67 -4.42
N LYS A 267 0.26 7.00 -4.21
CA LYS A 267 0.80 6.03 -5.15
C LYS A 267 -0.29 5.04 -5.53
N THR A 268 -0.92 4.35 -4.58
CA THR A 268 -1.96 3.35 -4.86
C THR A 268 -3.16 3.90 -5.61
N VAL A 269 -3.66 5.09 -5.25
CA VAL A 269 -4.79 5.73 -5.96
C VAL A 269 -4.40 6.06 -7.41
N LEU A 270 -3.14 6.39 -7.65
CA LEU A 270 -2.59 6.63 -8.98
C LEU A 270 -2.08 5.37 -9.69
N ALA A 271 -2.30 4.18 -9.13
CA ALA A 271 -1.90 2.92 -9.76
C ALA A 271 -2.80 2.59 -10.94
N ASP A 272 -2.21 2.44 -12.14
CA ASP A 272 -2.87 1.91 -13.34
C ASP A 272 -4.23 2.55 -13.72
N ALA A 273 -4.54 3.72 -13.15
CA ALA A 273 -5.73 4.48 -13.50
C ALA A 273 -5.62 4.88 -14.98
N PRO A 274 -6.53 4.42 -15.86
CA PRO A 274 -6.57 4.95 -17.22
C PRO A 274 -6.78 6.47 -17.12
N PRO A 275 -6.17 7.27 -18.02
CA PRO A 275 -6.25 8.73 -17.99
C PRO A 275 -7.69 9.29 -17.89
N SER A 276 -8.68 8.49 -18.28
CA SER A 276 -10.12 8.79 -18.23
C SER A 276 -10.81 8.53 -16.88
N LEU A 277 -10.16 7.83 -15.94
CA LEU A 277 -10.73 7.45 -14.65
C LEU A 277 -10.67 8.62 -13.64
N ILE A 278 -9.68 9.48 -13.78
CA ILE A 278 -9.51 10.65 -12.93
C ILE A 278 -9.88 11.91 -13.72
N ILE A 279 -11.20 12.13 -13.88
CA ILE A 279 -11.73 13.43 -14.30
C ILE A 279 -11.58 14.33 -13.08
N LEU A 280 -10.39 14.90 -12.97
CA LEU A 280 -10.13 15.95 -12.01
C LEU A 280 -10.61 17.28 -12.65
N HIS A 281 -11.46 18.01 -11.95
CA HIS A 281 -11.95 19.35 -12.28
C HIS A 281 -10.80 20.38 -12.37
N ASP A 282 -11.05 21.60 -12.86
CA ASP A 282 -10.04 22.64 -13.05
C ASP A 282 -9.23 23.00 -11.76
N ASN A 283 -9.78 22.74 -10.57
CA ASN A 283 -9.09 22.94 -9.28
C ASN A 283 -8.02 21.89 -8.94
N ASP A 284 -7.87 20.86 -9.78
CA ASP A 284 -7.12 19.68 -9.39
C ASP A 284 -5.71 19.62 -10.01
N ASP A 285 -5.44 20.47 -11.00
CA ASP A 285 -4.05 20.74 -11.40
C ASP A 285 -3.29 21.38 -10.23
N ASP A 286 -3.92 22.28 -9.47
CA ASP A 286 -3.36 22.82 -8.23
C ASP A 286 -3.06 21.73 -7.18
N MET A 287 -3.88 20.68 -7.13
CA MET A 287 -3.67 19.55 -6.22
C MET A 287 -2.50 18.66 -6.65
N LEU A 288 -2.38 18.41 -7.95
CA LEU A 288 -1.26 17.64 -8.49
C LEU A 288 0.05 18.43 -8.40
N GLU A 289 0.04 19.73 -8.70
CA GLU A 289 1.21 20.61 -8.56
C GLU A 289 1.61 20.74 -7.08
N PHE A 290 0.63 20.86 -6.17
CA PHE A 290 0.89 20.76 -4.73
C PHE A 290 1.53 19.42 -4.37
N SER A 291 0.99 18.30 -4.87
CA SER A 291 1.49 16.96 -4.58
C SER A 291 2.91 16.76 -5.10
N GLU A 292 3.24 17.28 -6.29
CA GLU A 292 4.59 17.27 -6.86
C GLU A 292 5.57 18.02 -5.95
N SER A 293 5.23 19.27 -5.60
CA SER A 293 6.05 20.12 -4.74
C SER A 293 6.23 19.50 -3.34
N PHE A 294 5.14 19.01 -2.76
CA PHE A 294 5.16 18.37 -1.44
C PHE A 294 6.03 17.11 -1.43
N LEU A 295 5.86 16.21 -2.41
CA LEU A 295 6.69 15.00 -2.52
C LEU A 295 8.17 15.35 -2.73
N HIS A 296 8.46 16.35 -3.55
CA HIS A 296 9.82 16.84 -3.75
C HIS A 296 10.43 17.35 -2.43
N GLN A 297 9.69 18.15 -1.66
CA GLN A 297 10.12 18.65 -0.36
C GLN A 297 10.34 17.52 0.66
N ILE A 298 9.46 16.53 0.71
CA ILE A 298 9.64 15.36 1.58
C ILE A 298 10.88 14.56 1.17
N MET A 299 11.06 14.26 -0.12
CA MET A 299 12.19 13.46 -0.61
C MET A 299 13.55 14.15 -0.44
N THR A 300 13.57 15.48 -0.29
CA THR A 300 14.78 16.26 0.00
C THR A 300 15.03 16.45 1.50
N CYS A 301 14.07 16.04 2.35
CA CYS A 301 14.23 16.06 3.80
C CYS A 301 15.19 14.95 4.26
N ARG A 302 16.22 15.34 5.02
CA ARG A 302 17.27 14.42 5.52
C ARG A 302 16.75 13.36 6.51
N MET A 303 15.62 13.63 7.16
CA MET A 303 15.03 12.74 8.15
C MET A 303 14.21 11.60 7.53
N VAL A 304 14.01 11.61 6.20
CA VAL A 304 13.32 10.52 5.52
C VAL A 304 14.18 9.25 5.54
N PRO A 305 13.64 8.11 5.99
CA PRO A 305 14.34 6.84 5.92
C PRO A 305 14.62 6.45 4.47
N VAL A 306 15.85 5.99 4.21
CA VAL A 306 16.28 5.54 2.87
C VAL A 306 15.34 4.47 2.29
N ASP A 307 14.85 3.56 3.12
CA ASP A 307 13.94 2.49 2.69
C ASP A 307 12.58 3.02 2.20
N SER A 308 12.20 4.24 2.60
CA SER A 308 10.95 4.89 2.18
C SER A 308 11.10 5.67 0.86
N LEU A 309 12.34 5.98 0.43
CA LEU A 309 12.60 6.77 -0.78
C LEU A 309 12.04 6.10 -2.03
N SER A 310 12.08 4.77 -2.14
CA SER A 310 11.52 4.06 -3.30
C SER A 310 10.00 4.27 -3.41
N ASN A 311 9.29 4.25 -2.28
CA ASN A 311 7.84 4.49 -2.25
C ASN A 311 7.50 5.94 -2.63
N LEU A 312 8.25 6.90 -2.07
CA LEU A 312 8.10 8.32 -2.38
C LEU A 312 8.42 8.62 -3.86
N GLY A 313 9.49 8.02 -4.39
CA GLY A 313 9.89 8.17 -5.79
C GLY A 313 8.82 7.66 -6.75
N MET A 314 8.18 6.53 -6.45
CA MET A 314 7.04 6.02 -7.24
C MET A 314 5.82 6.95 -7.17
N ALA A 315 5.49 7.47 -6.00
CA ALA A 315 4.39 8.44 -5.84
C ALA A 315 4.67 9.71 -6.65
N TYR A 316 5.88 10.29 -6.49
CA TYR A 316 6.33 11.48 -7.21
C TYR A 316 6.22 11.29 -8.71
N SER A 317 6.73 10.15 -9.19
CA SER A 317 6.74 9.84 -10.63
C SER A 317 5.33 9.71 -11.21
N ARG A 318 4.38 9.13 -10.46
CA ARG A 318 2.99 9.04 -10.88
C ARG A 318 2.36 10.43 -11.02
N VAL A 319 2.60 11.32 -10.06
CA VAL A 319 2.12 12.71 -10.10
C VAL A 319 2.70 13.45 -11.31
N VAL A 320 4.03 13.41 -11.49
CA VAL A 320 4.71 14.10 -12.60
C VAL A 320 4.24 13.60 -13.97
N LEU A 321 4.11 12.28 -14.15
CA LEU A 321 3.63 11.70 -15.40
C LEU A 321 2.16 12.09 -15.67
N MET A 322 1.33 12.21 -14.63
CA MET A 322 -0.05 12.68 -14.80
C MET A 322 -0.13 14.15 -15.17
N LEU A 323 0.61 15.03 -14.49
CA LEU A 323 0.69 16.46 -14.81
C LEU A 323 1.12 16.67 -16.27
N ARG A 324 2.10 15.91 -16.74
CA ARG A 324 2.59 15.99 -18.11
C ARG A 324 1.56 15.56 -19.15
N ARG A 325 0.88 14.43 -18.92
CA ARG A 325 -0.21 13.99 -19.80
C ARG A 325 -1.31 15.03 -19.91
N ARG A 326 -1.66 15.69 -18.80
CA ARG A 326 -2.66 16.78 -18.77
C ARG A 326 -2.22 18.00 -19.55
N LYS A 327 -0.95 18.39 -19.40
CA LYS A 327 -0.33 19.48 -20.16
C LYS A 327 -0.06 19.12 -21.63
N GLN A 328 -0.46 17.93 -22.10
CA GLN A 328 -0.24 17.41 -23.46
C GLN A 328 1.24 17.47 -23.90
N VAL A 329 2.14 17.32 -22.93
CA VAL A 329 3.59 17.27 -23.11
C VAL A 329 3.93 15.96 -23.82
N GLN A 330 4.77 15.99 -24.85
CA GLN A 330 5.02 14.82 -25.70
C GLN A 330 5.82 13.75 -24.94
N ASP A 331 5.66 12.48 -25.34
CA ASP A 331 6.33 11.35 -24.67
C ASP A 331 7.87 11.42 -24.74
N ASP A 332 8.43 12.16 -25.71
CA ASP A 332 9.88 12.42 -25.85
C ASP A 332 10.46 13.26 -24.69
N ASP A 333 9.61 13.90 -23.88
CA ASP A 333 10.01 14.76 -22.77
C ASP A 333 10.43 13.98 -21.49
N LEU A 334 10.34 12.64 -21.49
CA LEU A 334 10.79 11.84 -20.33
C LEU A 334 12.31 11.82 -20.20
N ALA A 335 13.06 11.77 -21.31
CA ALA A 335 14.51 11.86 -21.30
C ALA A 335 14.97 13.20 -20.69
N GLN A 336 14.35 14.30 -21.12
CA GLN A 336 14.62 15.64 -20.58
C GLN A 336 14.30 15.74 -19.08
N LEU A 337 13.27 15.03 -18.60
CA LEU A 337 12.98 14.98 -17.16
C LEU A 337 14.11 14.32 -16.38
N VAL A 338 14.62 13.19 -16.88
CA VAL A 338 15.75 12.50 -16.25
C VAL A 338 16.93 13.45 -16.18
N ASP A 339 17.27 14.12 -17.29
CA ASP A 339 18.38 15.08 -17.32
C ASP A 339 18.18 16.25 -16.36
N ASN A 340 16.96 16.81 -16.29
CA ASN A 340 16.60 17.88 -15.36
C ASN A 340 16.76 17.43 -13.90
N LEU A 341 16.31 16.21 -13.55
CA LEU A 341 16.47 15.66 -12.21
C LEU A 341 17.95 15.46 -11.86
N VAL A 342 18.77 15.02 -12.82
CA VAL A 342 20.23 14.93 -12.62
C VAL A 342 20.86 16.31 -12.43
N ALA A 343 20.35 17.34 -13.11
CA ALA A 343 20.86 18.71 -13.03
C ALA A 343 20.50 19.45 -11.73
N GLN A 344 19.46 19.02 -11.01
CA GLN A 344 18.94 19.69 -9.80
C GLN A 344 19.88 19.62 -8.55
N GLN A 345 21.07 19.03 -8.66
CA GLN A 345 22.05 18.91 -7.57
C GLN A 345 21.50 18.28 -6.27
N LEU A 346 20.48 17.43 -6.38
CA LEU A 346 19.95 16.67 -5.25
C LEU A 346 20.92 15.58 -4.81
N SER A 347 20.70 15.01 -3.62
CA SER A 347 21.47 13.85 -3.18
C SER A 347 21.30 12.68 -4.16
N ASP A 348 22.36 11.90 -4.41
CA ASP A 348 22.29 10.77 -5.32
C ASP A 348 21.16 9.80 -4.97
N MET A 349 20.94 9.55 -3.68
CA MET A 349 19.85 8.67 -3.21
C MET A 349 18.46 9.21 -3.56
N THR A 350 18.25 10.52 -3.41
CA THR A 350 16.99 11.18 -3.79
C THR A 350 16.78 11.12 -5.31
N THR A 351 17.80 11.49 -6.09
CA THR A 351 17.75 11.50 -7.55
C THR A 351 17.51 10.09 -8.11
N ILE A 352 18.20 9.09 -7.57
CA ILE A 352 18.00 7.68 -7.94
C ILE A 352 16.58 7.25 -7.62
N ALA A 353 16.05 7.58 -6.45
CA ALA A 353 14.70 7.19 -6.08
C ALA A 353 13.64 7.79 -7.01
N MET A 354 13.79 9.05 -7.41
CA MET A 354 12.91 9.70 -8.39
C MET A 354 12.99 9.02 -9.76
N ILE A 355 14.21 8.79 -10.28
CA ILE A 355 14.42 8.15 -11.58
C ILE A 355 13.94 6.69 -11.58
N GLN A 356 14.11 5.97 -10.48
CA GLN A 356 13.55 4.63 -10.30
C GLN A 356 12.04 4.63 -10.28
N GLY A 357 11.43 5.61 -9.63
CA GLY A 357 9.99 5.82 -9.70
C GLY A 357 9.52 6.00 -11.13
N LEU A 358 10.21 6.82 -11.93
CA LEU A 358 9.87 7.07 -13.33
C LEU A 358 10.00 5.78 -14.14
N ALA A 359 11.12 5.07 -13.98
CA ALA A 359 11.34 3.77 -14.61
C ALA A 359 10.30 2.71 -14.21
N ALA A 360 9.78 2.75 -12.98
CA ALA A 360 8.77 1.83 -12.50
C ALA A 360 7.35 2.15 -13.00
N THR A 361 7.04 3.43 -13.26
CA THR A 361 5.66 3.91 -13.42
C THR A 361 5.34 4.44 -14.82
N ALA A 362 6.34 4.82 -15.63
CA ALA A 362 6.14 5.25 -17.01
C ALA A 362 5.50 4.13 -17.85
N PRO A 363 4.64 4.42 -18.84
CA PRO A 363 4.17 3.41 -19.79
C PRO A 363 5.35 2.65 -20.40
N ILE A 364 5.19 1.33 -20.59
CA ILE A 364 6.33 0.49 -21.00
C ILE A 364 6.96 0.98 -22.31
N LYS A 365 6.16 1.43 -23.27
CA LYS A 365 6.65 1.98 -24.55
C LYS A 365 7.50 3.24 -24.38
N VAL A 366 7.03 4.17 -23.54
CA VAL A 366 7.75 5.42 -23.20
C VAL A 366 9.04 5.10 -22.44
N MET A 367 8.99 4.14 -21.51
CA MET A 367 10.16 3.65 -20.80
C MET A 367 11.19 3.03 -21.76
N LEU A 368 10.76 2.23 -22.74
CA LEU A 368 11.64 1.63 -23.74
C LEU A 368 12.28 2.68 -24.64
N HIS A 369 11.54 3.71 -25.06
CA HIS A 369 12.10 4.83 -25.81
C HIS A 369 13.18 5.59 -25.01
N THR A 370 12.97 5.73 -23.69
CA THR A 370 13.89 6.41 -22.76
C THR A 370 14.93 5.45 -22.13
N SER A 371 14.99 4.19 -22.56
CA SER A 371 15.80 3.14 -21.93
C SER A 371 17.28 3.48 -21.86
N ARG A 372 17.81 4.15 -22.88
CA ARG A 372 19.22 4.60 -22.94
C ARG A 372 19.56 5.57 -21.79
N CYS A 373 18.71 6.57 -21.55
CA CYS A 373 18.92 7.54 -20.47
C CYS A 373 18.89 6.86 -19.10
N PHE A 374 17.89 6.00 -18.86
CA PHE A 374 17.80 5.25 -17.61
C PHE A 374 19.01 4.36 -17.38
N MET A 375 19.41 3.58 -18.39
CA MET A 375 20.55 2.67 -18.28
C MET A 375 21.87 3.41 -18.07
N GLN A 376 22.12 4.50 -18.81
CA GLN A 376 23.34 5.29 -18.64
C GLN A 376 23.43 5.87 -17.23
N TYR A 377 22.32 6.40 -16.70
CA TYR A 377 22.27 6.95 -15.36
C TYR A 377 22.54 5.88 -14.29
N PHE A 378 21.82 4.75 -14.32
CA PHE A 378 22.03 3.69 -13.32
C PHE A 378 23.40 3.02 -13.47
N ARG A 379 23.92 2.86 -14.69
CA ARG A 379 25.26 2.32 -14.94
C ARG A 379 26.34 3.19 -14.31
N ARG A 380 26.27 4.51 -14.47
CA ARG A 380 27.19 5.46 -13.83
C ARG A 380 27.23 5.25 -12.31
N LEU A 381 26.07 5.06 -11.70
CA LEU A 381 25.93 4.93 -10.25
C LEU A 381 26.19 3.52 -9.72
N ALA A 382 26.08 2.49 -10.55
CA ALA A 382 26.47 1.12 -10.21
C ALA A 382 27.99 1.01 -9.92
N HIS A 383 28.78 1.97 -10.43
CA HIS A 383 30.22 2.13 -10.17
C HIS A 383 30.54 3.17 -9.08
N HIS A 384 29.54 3.72 -8.39
CA HIS A 384 29.73 4.71 -7.33
C HIS A 384 30.53 4.14 -6.15
N SER A 385 31.26 4.97 -5.40
CA SER A 385 32.06 4.50 -4.24
C SER A 385 31.19 4.02 -3.07
N ASP A 386 30.05 4.67 -2.85
CA ASP A 386 29.08 4.30 -1.81
C ASP A 386 28.31 3.00 -2.17
N PRO A 387 28.43 1.92 -1.36
CA PRO A 387 27.71 0.68 -1.60
C PRO A 387 26.18 0.80 -1.51
N GLY A 388 25.64 1.76 -0.76
CA GLY A 388 24.21 2.06 -0.70
C GLY A 388 23.70 2.59 -2.04
N VAL A 389 24.38 3.60 -2.59
CA VAL A 389 24.10 4.16 -3.93
C VAL A 389 24.18 3.07 -5.00
N ARG A 390 25.24 2.25 -4.99
CA ARG A 390 25.38 1.11 -5.91
C ARG A 390 24.21 0.12 -5.79
N LEU A 391 23.83 -0.23 -4.57
CA LEU A 391 22.75 -1.19 -4.32
C LEU A 391 21.43 -0.67 -4.86
N VAL A 392 21.11 0.61 -4.61
CA VAL A 392 19.90 1.20 -5.13
C VAL A 392 19.99 1.28 -6.66
N ALA A 393 21.08 1.73 -7.26
CA ALA A 393 21.25 1.74 -8.72
C ALA A 393 20.99 0.35 -9.37
N LEU A 394 21.54 -0.72 -8.79
CA LEU A 394 21.27 -2.10 -9.24
C LEU A 394 19.81 -2.52 -9.11
N LYS A 395 19.10 -2.06 -8.07
CA LYS A 395 17.64 -2.25 -7.97
C LYS A 395 16.89 -1.50 -9.09
N GLY A 396 17.39 -0.35 -9.52
CA GLY A 396 16.83 0.41 -10.65
C GLY A 396 16.94 -0.36 -11.97
N ILE A 397 18.12 -0.92 -12.22
CA ILE A 397 18.35 -1.81 -13.38
C ILE A 397 17.46 -3.05 -13.29
N HIS A 398 17.35 -3.66 -12.10
CA HIS A 398 16.44 -4.78 -11.87
C HIS A 398 14.98 -4.44 -12.19
N THR A 399 14.52 -3.23 -11.84
CA THR A 399 13.18 -2.75 -12.21
C THR A 399 13.01 -2.71 -13.72
N LEU A 400 13.94 -2.12 -14.47
CA LEU A 400 13.90 -2.07 -15.93
C LEU A 400 13.80 -3.46 -16.55
N ILE A 401 14.72 -4.37 -16.17
CA ILE A 401 14.76 -5.74 -16.68
C ILE A 401 13.49 -6.52 -16.31
N SER A 402 12.97 -6.34 -15.10
CA SER A 402 11.73 -6.99 -14.68
C SER A 402 10.53 -6.54 -15.52
N ARG A 403 10.48 -5.25 -15.87
CA ARG A 403 9.41 -4.71 -16.71
C ARG A 403 9.50 -5.21 -18.15
N CYS A 404 10.70 -5.33 -18.71
CA CYS A 404 10.91 -5.96 -20.02
C CYS A 404 10.45 -7.42 -20.02
N TYR A 405 10.79 -8.17 -18.97
CA TYR A 405 10.37 -9.56 -18.81
C TYR A 405 8.84 -9.69 -18.77
N THR A 406 8.15 -8.84 -18.00
CA THR A 406 6.68 -8.82 -17.96
C THR A 406 6.08 -8.49 -19.32
N LEU A 407 6.68 -7.57 -20.09
CA LEU A 407 6.24 -7.29 -21.45
C LEU A 407 6.36 -8.53 -22.35
N CYS A 408 7.53 -9.18 -22.37
CA CYS A 408 7.76 -10.37 -23.19
C CYS A 408 6.76 -11.49 -22.88
N ILE A 409 6.50 -11.78 -21.60
CA ILE A 409 5.49 -12.78 -21.20
C ILE A 409 4.09 -12.38 -21.68
N ALA A 410 3.68 -11.13 -21.46
CA ALA A 410 2.33 -10.66 -21.77
C ALA A 410 2.04 -10.66 -23.28
N THR A 411 3.05 -10.44 -24.11
CA THR A 411 2.91 -10.39 -25.58
C THR A 411 2.71 -11.74 -26.26
N THR A 412 2.79 -12.86 -25.54
CA THR A 412 2.64 -14.22 -26.10
C THR A 412 1.23 -14.53 -26.65
N ALA A 413 0.22 -13.68 -26.46
CA ALA A 413 -1.17 -14.00 -26.83
C ALA A 413 -1.90 -13.04 -27.79
N THR A 414 -1.52 -11.76 -27.96
CA THR A 414 -2.37 -10.80 -28.73
C THR A 414 -1.66 -9.67 -29.49
N THR A 415 -0.45 -9.24 -29.11
CA THR A 415 0.31 -8.21 -29.85
C THR A 415 1.82 -8.52 -29.75
N PRO A 416 2.52 -8.76 -30.87
CA PRO A 416 3.95 -9.04 -30.84
C PRO A 416 4.75 -7.79 -30.48
N VAL A 417 5.90 -8.00 -29.84
CA VAL A 417 6.89 -6.95 -29.57
C VAL A 417 7.42 -6.41 -30.90
N THR A 418 7.46 -5.10 -31.05
CA THR A 418 7.98 -4.46 -32.27
C THR A 418 9.52 -4.57 -32.33
N THR A 419 10.10 -4.45 -33.52
CA THR A 419 11.56 -4.51 -33.70
C THR A 419 12.30 -3.45 -32.88
N SER A 420 11.77 -2.22 -32.80
CA SER A 420 12.37 -1.15 -32.00
C SER A 420 12.29 -1.42 -30.49
N GLU A 421 11.21 -2.03 -30.02
CA GLU A 421 11.09 -2.47 -28.62
C GLU A 421 12.08 -3.61 -28.33
N LEU A 422 12.25 -4.56 -29.25
CA LEU A 422 13.23 -5.64 -29.13
C LEU A 422 14.66 -5.11 -29.04
N GLU A 423 15.04 -4.17 -29.91
CA GLU A 423 16.36 -3.52 -29.89
C GLU A 423 16.62 -2.80 -28.56
N ALA A 424 15.62 -2.09 -28.02
CA ALA A 424 15.73 -1.43 -26.72
C ALA A 424 15.91 -2.44 -25.57
N ILE A 425 15.20 -3.57 -25.61
CA ILE A 425 15.34 -4.64 -24.62
C ILE A 425 16.72 -5.31 -24.71
N GLN A 426 17.21 -5.58 -25.92
CA GLN A 426 18.54 -6.14 -26.14
C GLN A 426 19.62 -5.20 -25.59
N TYR A 427 19.56 -3.91 -25.89
CA TYR A 427 20.47 -2.90 -25.35
C TYR A 427 20.53 -2.91 -23.81
N MET A 428 19.37 -2.96 -23.15
CA MET A 428 19.31 -3.04 -21.68
C MET A 428 19.87 -4.36 -21.14
N THR A 429 19.62 -5.46 -21.84
CA THR A 429 20.08 -6.80 -21.47
C THR A 429 21.60 -6.88 -21.53
N GLU A 430 22.19 -6.43 -22.64
CA GLU A 430 23.65 -6.37 -22.84
C GLU A 430 24.32 -5.47 -21.79
N GLY A 431 23.82 -4.25 -21.62
CA GLY A 431 24.36 -3.32 -20.62
C GLY A 431 24.24 -3.85 -19.19
N THR A 432 23.18 -4.60 -18.88
CA THR A 432 23.01 -5.26 -17.58
C THR A 432 23.99 -6.41 -17.39
N LEU A 433 24.20 -7.23 -18.41
CA LEU A 433 25.14 -8.35 -18.36
C LEU A 433 26.55 -7.85 -18.06
N GLU A 434 27.01 -6.81 -18.75
CA GLU A 434 28.31 -6.19 -18.50
C GLU A 434 28.47 -5.76 -17.03
N MET A 435 27.45 -5.11 -16.47
CA MET A 435 27.48 -4.67 -15.07
C MET A 435 27.46 -5.82 -14.06
N VAL A 436 26.64 -6.84 -14.32
CA VAL A 436 26.55 -8.01 -13.44
C VAL A 436 27.88 -8.76 -13.42
N LEU A 437 28.50 -8.97 -14.58
CA LEU A 437 29.81 -9.63 -14.68
C LEU A 437 30.88 -8.82 -13.95
N ALA A 438 30.96 -7.50 -14.20
CA ALA A 438 31.92 -6.63 -13.52
C ALA A 438 31.71 -6.57 -12.00
N ALA A 439 30.46 -6.63 -11.54
CA ALA A 439 30.13 -6.63 -10.11
C ALA A 439 30.35 -8.00 -9.44
N TRP A 440 30.25 -9.09 -10.20
CA TRP A 440 30.50 -10.46 -9.73
C TRP A 440 31.99 -10.71 -9.46
N GLU A 441 32.87 -10.08 -10.23
CA GLU A 441 34.33 -10.18 -10.04
C GLU A 441 34.81 -9.48 -8.76
N ASN A 442 34.04 -8.52 -8.22
CA ASN A 442 34.37 -7.77 -7.01
C ASN A 442 33.13 -7.51 -6.12
N PRO A 443 32.55 -8.54 -5.46
CA PRO A 443 31.36 -8.36 -4.65
C PRO A 443 31.70 -7.58 -3.36
N PRO A 444 31.29 -6.30 -3.22
CA PRO A 444 31.82 -5.44 -2.16
C PRO A 444 31.19 -5.70 -0.79
N ASN A 445 30.00 -6.32 -0.76
CA ASN A 445 29.32 -6.78 0.45
C ASN A 445 28.21 -7.80 0.14
N ARG A 446 27.70 -8.46 1.19
CA ARG A 446 26.64 -9.50 1.09
C ARG A 446 25.32 -9.00 0.49
N ARG A 447 24.93 -7.74 0.75
CA ARG A 447 23.67 -7.14 0.25
C ARG A 447 23.73 -6.88 -1.26
N LEU A 448 24.88 -6.42 -1.75
CA LEU A 448 25.16 -6.27 -3.17
C LEU A 448 25.22 -7.63 -3.86
N GLY A 449 25.87 -8.63 -3.23
CA GLY A 449 25.91 -10.00 -3.75
C GLY A 449 24.50 -10.58 -3.99
N SER A 450 23.57 -10.41 -3.04
CA SER A 450 22.19 -10.89 -3.21
C SER A 450 21.43 -10.13 -4.30
N ALA A 451 21.65 -8.82 -4.44
CA ALA A 451 21.00 -8.01 -5.48
C ALA A 451 21.50 -8.38 -6.89
N ILE A 452 22.81 -8.62 -7.03
CA ILE A 452 23.44 -9.09 -8.28
C ILE A 452 22.89 -10.46 -8.66
N GLN A 453 22.79 -11.39 -7.71
CA GLN A 453 22.23 -12.72 -7.96
C GLN A 453 20.78 -12.64 -8.45
N SER A 454 19.92 -11.87 -7.80
CA SER A 454 18.52 -11.68 -8.22
C SER A 454 18.43 -11.06 -9.61
N LEU A 455 19.28 -10.06 -9.89
CA LEU A 455 19.35 -9.41 -11.19
C LEU A 455 19.79 -10.38 -12.28
N PHE A 456 20.81 -11.19 -12.02
CA PHE A 456 21.30 -12.20 -12.97
C PHE A 456 20.23 -13.26 -13.28
N GLN A 457 19.53 -13.76 -12.27
CA GLN A 457 18.43 -14.72 -12.47
C GLN A 457 17.31 -14.13 -13.33
N LYS A 458 16.92 -12.88 -13.07
CA LYS A 458 15.89 -12.19 -13.88
C LYS A 458 16.37 -11.93 -15.31
N LEU A 459 17.66 -11.59 -15.49
CA LEU A 459 18.27 -11.40 -16.79
C LEU A 459 18.25 -12.68 -17.64
N ILE A 460 18.61 -13.82 -17.04
CA ILE A 460 18.54 -15.13 -17.72
C ILE A 460 17.11 -15.42 -18.17
N ALA A 461 16.12 -15.22 -17.29
CA ALA A 461 14.72 -15.43 -17.63
C ALA A 461 14.29 -14.54 -18.81
N LEU A 462 14.69 -13.26 -18.83
CA LEU A 462 14.43 -12.36 -19.95
C LEU A 462 15.09 -12.83 -21.25
N MET A 463 16.35 -13.25 -21.21
CA MET A 463 17.06 -13.76 -22.39
C MET A 463 16.42 -15.02 -22.97
N GLN A 464 15.90 -15.91 -22.11
CA GLN A 464 15.17 -17.11 -22.53
C GLN A 464 13.87 -16.75 -23.25
N GLU A 465 13.10 -15.79 -22.73
CA GLU A 465 11.87 -15.31 -23.39
C GLU A 465 12.19 -14.60 -24.72
N LEU A 466 13.23 -13.77 -24.77
CA LEU A 466 13.67 -13.11 -26.00
C LEU A 466 14.06 -14.12 -27.08
N GLY A 467 14.75 -15.20 -26.70
CA GLY A 467 15.12 -16.28 -27.61
C GLY A 467 13.93 -17.08 -28.15
N GLN A 468 12.76 -17.01 -27.50
CA GLN A 468 11.51 -17.61 -28.01
C GLN A 468 10.74 -16.67 -28.96
N GLN A 469 11.06 -15.37 -28.95
CA GLN A 469 10.41 -14.36 -29.80
C GLN A 469 11.18 -14.08 -31.10
N GLN A 470 12.39 -14.63 -31.26
CA GLN A 470 13.18 -14.65 -32.50
C GLN A 470 12.86 -15.90 -33.30
#